data_AF-A0A645EWB3-F1
#
_entry.id   AF-A0A645EWB3-F1
#
_cell.length_a   1.000
_cell.length_b   1.000
_cell.length_c   1.000
_cell.angle_alpha   90.00
_cell.angle_beta   90.00
_cell.angle_gamma   90.00
#
_symmetry.space_group_name_H-M   'P 1'
#
loop_
_entity.id
_entity.type
_entity.pdbx_description
1 polymer ?
#
loop_
_entity_poly.entity_id
_entity_poly.type
_entity_poly.pdbx_seq_one_letter_code
_entity_poly.pdbx_strand_id
1 'polypeptide(L)'
;MLTVRESPWVEGLRVLGAKRGYILRRHLVPEAAPILLANIALGVPGAILAEAGLAFLGLSDPRLISWGRMLHEAHSFGAFTEGAWWLLIPPGLGIVALCLIFMDIGRFLEEKIDPRLGSGKNA
;
A
#
# COMPACT_ATOMS: atom_id res chain seq x y z
N MET A 1 -9.16 -15.65 11.65
CA MET A 1 -9.53 -15.63 10.22
C MET A 1 -10.41 -16.85 9.89
N LEU A 2 -11.64 -16.89 10.43
CA LEU A 2 -12.62 -17.97 10.20
C LEU A 2 -14.09 -17.48 10.14
N THR A 3 -14.33 -16.16 10.09
CA THR A 3 -15.70 -15.60 10.20
C THR A 3 -16.31 -15.18 8.85
N VAL A 4 -15.55 -15.22 7.76
CA VAL A 4 -16.05 -14.71 6.46
C VAL A 4 -16.70 -15.81 5.58
N ARG A 5 -16.56 -17.10 5.94
CA ARG A 5 -17.10 -18.21 5.12
C ARG A 5 -18.48 -18.72 5.55
N GLU A 6 -19.04 -18.23 6.66
CA GLU A 6 -20.34 -18.64 7.19
C GLU A 6 -21.19 -17.44 7.63
N SER A 7 -21.20 -16.35 6.86
CA SER A 7 -22.20 -15.29 7.11
C SER A 7 -23.57 -15.78 6.62
N PRO A 8 -24.60 -15.88 7.48
CA PRO A 8 -25.97 -16.32 7.14
C PRO A 8 -26.60 -15.60 5.95
N TRP A 9 -26.05 -14.43 5.60
CA TRP A 9 -26.37 -13.61 4.45
C TRP A 9 -26.13 -14.29 3.09
N VAL A 10 -25.04 -15.06 2.94
CA VAL A 10 -24.73 -15.75 1.66
C VAL A 10 -25.69 -16.92 1.44
N GLU A 11 -26.09 -17.61 2.52
CA GLU A 11 -27.09 -18.69 2.47
C GLU A 11 -28.48 -18.15 2.09
N GLY A 12 -28.91 -17.04 2.70
CA GLY A 12 -30.20 -16.39 2.40
C GLY A 12 -30.33 -15.89 0.94
N LEU A 13 -29.25 -15.33 0.37
CA LEU A 13 -29.24 -14.90 -1.04
C LEU A 13 -29.19 -16.06 -2.03
N ARG A 14 -28.69 -17.24 -1.60
CA ARG A 14 -28.66 -18.46 -2.42
C ARG A 14 -30.06 -19.08 -2.52
N VAL A 15 -30.88 -18.98 -1.46
CA VAL A 15 -32.30 -19.39 -1.44
C VAL A 15 -33.15 -18.53 -2.40
N LEU A 16 -32.76 -17.27 -2.63
CA LEU A 16 -33.40 -16.35 -3.56
C LEU A 16 -33.00 -16.53 -5.04
N GLY A 17 -32.19 -17.54 -5.38
CA GLY A 17 -31.85 -17.88 -6.78
C GLY A 17 -30.84 -16.94 -7.45
N ALA A 18 -30.15 -16.09 -6.71
CA ALA A 18 -29.16 -15.17 -7.27
C ALA A 18 -27.87 -15.90 -7.73
N LYS A 19 -27.42 -15.62 -8.96
CA LYS A 19 -26.17 -16.17 -9.50
C LYS A 19 -24.97 -15.74 -8.65
N ARG A 20 -24.05 -16.68 -8.33
CA ARG A 20 -22.85 -16.44 -7.50
C ARG A 20 -22.05 -15.19 -7.91
N GLY A 21 -21.89 -14.93 -9.21
CA GLY A 21 -21.17 -13.76 -9.71
C GLY A 21 -21.88 -12.41 -9.45
N TYR A 22 -23.21 -12.40 -9.40
CA TYR A 22 -24.00 -11.20 -9.07
C TYR A 22 -23.86 -10.86 -7.58
N ILE A 23 -23.94 -11.87 -6.70
CA ILE A 23 -23.74 -11.70 -5.26
C ILE A 23 -22.32 -11.18 -4.97
N LEU A 24 -21.31 -11.78 -5.60
CA LEU A 24 -19.90 -11.37 -5.46
C LEU A 24 -19.69 -9.91 -5.88
N ARG A 25 -20.06 -9.51 -7.10
CA ARG A 25 -19.80 -8.15 -7.60
C ARG A 25 -20.67 -7.06 -6.96
N ARG A 26 -21.92 -7.38 -6.60
CA ARG A 26 -22.90 -6.37 -6.15
C ARG A 26 -22.90 -6.19 -4.64
N HIS A 27 -22.52 -7.21 -3.87
CA HIS A 27 -22.58 -7.18 -2.41
C HIS A 27 -21.19 -7.37 -1.81
N LEU A 28 -20.48 -8.45 -2.16
CA LEU A 28 -19.21 -8.79 -1.51
C LEU A 28 -18.06 -7.85 -1.89
N VAL A 29 -17.95 -7.46 -3.16
CA VAL A 29 -16.95 -6.50 -3.64
C VAL A 29 -17.13 -5.11 -3.02
N PRO A 30 -18.31 -4.43 -3.09
CA PRO A 30 -18.47 -3.11 -2.48
C PRO A 30 -18.37 -3.13 -0.95
N GLU A 31 -18.66 -4.25 -0.29
CA GLU A 31 -18.54 -4.39 1.17
C GLU A 31 -17.09 -4.63 1.61
N ALA A 32 -16.32 -5.44 0.88
CA ALA A 32 -14.91 -5.73 1.20
C ALA A 32 -13.91 -4.73 0.58
N ALA A 33 -14.28 -4.04 -0.51
CA ALA A 33 -13.42 -3.08 -1.20
C ALA A 33 -12.82 -2.00 -0.28
N PRO A 34 -13.57 -1.39 0.65
CA PRO A 34 -13.01 -0.37 1.50
C PRO A 34 -11.88 -0.95 2.38
N ILE A 35 -12.14 -2.08 3.05
CA ILE A 35 -11.13 -2.77 3.89
C ILE A 35 -9.91 -3.20 3.06
N LEU A 36 -10.13 -3.74 1.86
CA LEU A 36 -9.05 -4.14 0.96
C LEU A 36 -8.21 -2.94 0.51
N LEU A 37 -8.85 -1.82 0.17
CA LEU A 37 -8.16 -0.59 -0.22
C LEU A 37 -7.32 -0.01 0.91
N ALA A 38 -7.82 -0.02 2.15
CA ALA A 38 -7.06 0.40 3.32
C ALA A 38 -5.81 -0.49 3.52
N ASN A 39 -5.97 -1.82 3.46
CA ASN A 39 -4.85 -2.75 3.57
C ASN A 39 -3.80 -2.57 2.47
N ILE A 40 -4.24 -2.39 1.22
CA ILE A 40 -3.34 -2.12 0.09
C ILE A 40 -2.61 -0.79 0.33
N ALA A 41 -3.30 0.27 0.71
CA ALA A 41 -2.70 1.58 0.94
C ALA A 41 -1.66 1.56 2.07
N LEU A 42 -1.86 0.75 3.11
CA LEU A 42 -0.87 0.55 4.18
C LEU A 42 0.30 -0.36 3.76
N GLY A 43 0.07 -1.32 2.86
CA GLY A 43 1.09 -2.26 2.37
C GLY A 43 1.98 -1.70 1.27
N VAL A 44 1.45 -0.80 0.43
CA VAL A 44 2.16 -0.18 -0.72
C VAL A 44 3.46 0.52 -0.31
N PRO A 45 3.52 1.34 0.77
CA PRO A 45 4.77 1.94 1.23
C PRO A 45 5.88 0.91 1.49
N GLY A 46 5.54 -0.23 2.10
CA GLY A 46 6.49 -1.30 2.35
C GLY A 46 7.04 -1.94 1.07
N ALA A 47 6.18 -2.14 0.07
CA ALA A 47 6.60 -2.65 -1.24
C ALA A 47 7.51 -1.67 -1.99
N ILE A 48 7.22 -0.37 -1.92
CA ILE A 48 8.05 0.69 -2.49
C ILE A 48 9.44 0.69 -1.84
N LEU A 49 9.50 0.65 -0.51
CA LEU A 49 10.76 0.57 0.24
C LEU A 49 11.57 -0.68 -0.12
N ALA A 50 10.90 -1.82 -0.28
CA ALA A 50 11.55 -3.06 -0.69
C ALA A 50 12.14 -2.97 -2.12
N GLU A 51 11.38 -2.44 -3.08
CA GLU A 51 11.86 -2.23 -4.45
C GLU A 51 13.03 -1.24 -4.49
N ALA A 52 12.90 -0.10 -3.81
CA ALA A 52 13.95 0.90 -3.73
C ALA A 52 15.22 0.35 -3.05
N GLY A 53 15.07 -0.48 -2.01
CA GLY A 53 16.19 -1.17 -1.36
C GLY A 53 16.88 -2.18 -2.27
N LEU A 54 16.11 -2.98 -3.03
CA LEU A 54 16.67 -3.89 -4.03
C LEU A 54 17.38 -3.13 -5.16
N ALA A 55 16.80 -2.03 -5.63
CA ALA A 55 17.41 -1.17 -6.63
C ALA A 55 18.70 -0.51 -6.13
N PHE A 56 18.72 -0.08 -4.86
CA PHE A 56 19.93 0.43 -4.21
C PHE A 56 21.04 -0.62 -4.11
N LEU A 57 20.68 -1.88 -3.82
CA LEU A 57 21.61 -3.01 -3.82
C LEU A 57 22.05 -3.45 -5.24
N GLY A 58 21.49 -2.85 -6.30
CA GLY A 58 21.78 -3.21 -7.69
C GLY A 58 21.10 -4.49 -8.17
N LEU A 59 20.07 -4.97 -7.46
CA LEU A 59 19.31 -6.18 -7.76
C LEU A 59 18.04 -5.90 -8.60
N SER A 60 17.74 -4.64 -8.92
CA SER A 60 16.65 -4.25 -9.81
C SER A 60 17.06 -4.29 -11.29
N ASP A 61 16.08 -4.26 -12.20
CA ASP A 61 16.34 -4.15 -13.64
C ASP A 61 17.15 -2.87 -13.93
N PRO A 62 18.36 -2.98 -14.52
CA PRO A 62 19.22 -1.83 -14.80
C PRO A 62 18.71 -0.91 -15.91
N ARG A 63 17.67 -1.31 -16.66
CA ARG A 63 17.07 -0.47 -17.70
C ARG A 63 16.03 0.50 -17.16
N LEU A 64 15.53 0.27 -15.94
CA LEU A 64 14.52 1.11 -15.31
C LEU A 64 15.18 2.17 -14.43
N ILE A 65 14.94 3.44 -14.74
CA ILE A 65 15.39 4.57 -13.92
C ILE A 65 14.38 4.72 -12.77
N SER A 66 14.76 4.24 -11.59
CA SER A 66 14.02 4.45 -10.33
C SER A 66 14.85 5.31 -9.36
N TRP A 67 14.20 5.93 -8.36
CA TRP A 67 14.91 6.70 -7.33
C TRP A 67 15.88 5.83 -6.52
N GLY A 68 15.54 4.56 -6.27
CA GLY A 68 16.46 3.60 -5.64
C GLY A 68 17.70 3.31 -6.49
N ARG A 69 17.55 3.29 -7.82
CA ARG A 69 18.68 3.16 -8.74
C ARG A 69 19.53 4.43 -8.81
N MET A 70 18.93 5.62 -8.77
CA MET A 70 19.68 6.87 -8.67
C MET A 70 20.56 6.89 -7.41
N LEU A 71 20.05 6.34 -6.29
CA LEU A 71 20.83 6.15 -5.06
C LEU A 71 21.98 5.14 -5.25
N HIS A 72 21.75 4.03 -5.96
CA HIS A 72 22.80 3.05 -6.30
C HIS A 72 23.92 3.67 -7.15
N GLU A 73 23.55 4.45 -8.15
CA GLU A 73 24.49 5.13 -9.04
C GLU A 73 25.26 6.21 -8.27
N ALA A 74 24.59 7.04 -7.47
CA ALA A 74 25.26 8.02 -6.61
C ALA A 74 26.27 7.35 -5.65
N HIS A 75 25.93 6.19 -5.09
CA HIS A 75 26.86 5.42 -4.25
C HIS A 75 28.03 4.86 -5.07
N SER A 76 27.78 4.30 -6.25
CA SER A 76 28.78 3.65 -7.11
C SER A 76 29.75 4.62 -7.77
N PHE A 77 29.29 5.82 -8.13
CA PHE A 77 30.12 6.89 -8.70
C PHE A 77 30.94 7.66 -7.64
N GLY A 78 30.87 7.28 -6.36
CA GLY A 78 31.63 7.95 -5.32
C GLY A 78 31.08 9.34 -4.96
N ALA A 79 29.76 9.58 -5.10
CA ALA A 79 29.16 10.86 -4.67
C ALA A 79 29.39 11.12 -3.16
N PHE A 80 29.55 10.05 -2.36
CA PHE A 80 29.96 10.15 -0.96
C PHE A 80 31.40 10.64 -0.78
N THR A 81 32.31 10.28 -1.69
CA THR A 81 33.73 10.66 -1.63
C THR A 81 34.01 12.00 -2.28
N GLU A 82 33.24 12.41 -3.29
CA GLU A 82 33.37 13.70 -3.97
C GLU A 82 32.56 14.83 -3.30
N GLY A 83 31.77 14.54 -2.28
CA GLY A 83 30.93 15.53 -1.59
C GLY A 83 29.68 15.94 -2.39
N ALA A 84 29.25 15.13 -3.37
CA ALA A 84 28.06 15.36 -4.18
C ALA A 84 26.77 14.90 -3.48
N TRP A 85 26.59 15.30 -2.21
CA TRP A 85 25.41 14.98 -1.38
C TRP A 85 24.09 15.41 -2.04
N TRP A 86 24.14 16.43 -2.91
CA TRP A 86 23.01 16.95 -3.66
C TRP A 86 22.38 15.93 -4.63
N LEU A 87 23.10 14.88 -5.03
CA LEU A 87 22.56 13.79 -5.85
C LEU A 87 21.81 12.73 -5.03
N LEU A 88 22.07 12.67 -3.72
CA LEU A 88 21.51 11.67 -2.81
C LEU A 88 20.21 12.14 -2.16
N ILE A 89 20.16 13.41 -1.75
CA ILE A 89 19.02 13.97 -1.00
C ILE A 89 17.72 13.97 -1.82
N PRO A 90 17.68 14.43 -3.09
CA PRO A 90 16.43 14.48 -3.85
C PRO A 90 15.73 13.13 -4.03
N PRO A 91 16.41 12.04 -4.47
CA PRO A 91 15.76 10.74 -4.61
C PRO A 91 15.35 10.14 -3.25
N GLY A 92 16.17 10.31 -2.20
CA GLY A 92 15.84 9.85 -0.86
C GLY A 92 14.59 10.54 -0.29
N LEU A 93 14.54 11.87 -0.40
CA LEU A 93 13.41 12.67 0.08
C LEU A 93 12.14 12.40 -0.74
N GLY A 94 12.28 12.13 -2.05
CA GLY A 94 11.18 11.71 -2.91
C GLY A 94 10.55 10.39 -2.45
N ILE A 95 11.35 9.36 -2.17
CA ILE A 95 10.86 8.07 -1.68
C ILE A 95 10.13 8.25 -0.34
N VAL A 96 10.74 8.99 0.60
CA VAL A 96 10.13 9.24 1.91
C VAL A 96 8.80 9.98 1.77
N ALA A 97 8.75 11.04 0.97
CA ALA A 97 7.52 11.79 0.73
C ALA A 97 6.42 10.92 0.11
N LEU A 98 6.79 10.08 -0.88
CA LEU A 98 5.86 9.14 -1.51
C LEU A 98 5.29 8.15 -0.47
N CYS A 99 6.15 7.55 0.35
CA CYS A 99 5.73 6.63 1.41
C CYS A 99 4.79 7.32 2.42
N LEU A 100 5.09 8.56 2.81
CA LEU A 100 4.24 9.33 3.72
C LEU A 100 2.85 9.62 3.12
N ILE A 101 2.81 10.05 1.85
CA ILE A 101 1.54 10.31 1.15
C ILE A 101 0.69 9.04 1.10
N PHE A 102 1.26 7.89 0.73
CA PHE A 102 0.52 6.63 0.70
C PHE A 102 0.07 6.17 2.10
N MET A 103 0.92 6.37 3.12
CA MET A 103 0.57 6.02 4.49
C MET A 103 -0.57 6.88 5.03
N ASP A 104 -0.57 8.18 4.75
CA ASP A 104 -1.65 9.10 5.16
C ASP A 104 -2.95 8.80 4.40
N ILE A 105 -2.87 8.48 3.10
CA ILE A 105 -4.02 8.00 2.33
C ILE A 105 -4.59 6.73 2.97
N GLY A 106 -3.74 5.77 3.31
CA GLY A 106 -4.15 4.52 3.95
C GLY A 106 -4.87 4.75 5.27
N ARG A 107 -4.32 5.62 6.13
CA ARG A 107 -4.93 6.02 7.40
C ARG A 107 -6.26 6.74 7.21
N PHE A 108 -6.34 7.68 6.27
CA PHE A 108 -7.59 8.39 5.98
C PHE A 108 -8.69 7.44 5.47
N LEU A 109 -8.32 6.46 4.64
CA LEU A 109 -9.23 5.40 4.22
C LEU A 109 -9.67 4.57 5.42
N GLU A 110 -8.74 4.10 6.24
CA GLU A 110 -9.02 3.33 7.44
C GLU A 110 -9.97 4.06 8.39
N GLU A 111 -9.74 5.35 8.67
CA GLU A 111 -10.63 6.19 9.50
C GLU A 111 -12.04 6.33 8.93
N LYS A 112 -12.19 6.44 7.60
CA LYS A 112 -13.51 6.52 6.97
C LYS A 112 -14.26 5.20 6.93
N ILE A 113 -13.52 4.10 6.97
CA ILE A 113 -14.04 2.74 6.78
C ILE A 113 -14.31 2.07 8.13
N ASP A 114 -13.56 2.40 9.17
CA ASP A 114 -13.75 1.88 10.51
C ASP A 114 -14.62 2.83 11.38
N PRO A 115 -15.95 2.63 11.44
CA PRO A 115 -16.81 3.38 12.35
C PRO A 115 -16.52 3.12 13.83
N ARG A 116 -15.61 2.18 14.19
CA ARG A 116 -15.32 1.81 15.58
C ARG A 116 -14.27 2.73 16.23
N LEU A 117 -13.49 3.48 15.46
CA LEU A 117 -12.51 4.44 16.01
C LEU A 117 -13.14 5.74 16.52
N GLY A 118 -14.44 5.97 16.24
CA GLY A 118 -15.21 7.12 16.76
C GLY A 118 -15.76 6.94 18.18
N SER A 119 -15.64 5.76 18.80
CA SER A 119 -16.24 5.45 20.13
C SER A 119 -15.19 5.26 21.23
N GLY A 120 -14.12 6.04 21.22
CA GLY A 120 -13.03 5.99 22.22
C GLY A 120 -12.64 7.34 22.82
N LYS A 121 -13.39 8.42 22.57
CA LYS A 121 -13.23 9.72 23.26
C LYS A 121 -14.41 9.93 24.21
N ASN A 122 -14.42 9.18 25.31
CA ASN A 122 -15.20 9.46 26.53
C ASN A 122 -14.48 8.76 27.69
N ALA A 123 -13.41 9.40 28.17
CA ALA A 123 -12.85 9.21 29.50
C ALA A 123 -12.20 10.52 29.92
#